data_AF-A0A2V7XKQ5-F1
#
_entry.id   AF-A0A2V7XKQ5-F1
#
_cell.length_a   1.000
_cell.length_b   1.000
_cell.length_c   1.000
_cell.angle_alpha   90.00
_cell.angle_beta   90.00
_cell.angle_gamma   90.00
#
_symmetry.space_group_name_H-M   'P 1'
#
loop_
_entity.id
_entity.type
_entity.pdbx_description
1 polymer ?
#
loop_
_entity_poly.entity_id
_entity_poly.type
_entity_poly.pdbx_seq_one_letter_code
_entity_poly.pdbx_strand_id
1 'polypeptide(L)'
;MPQTATSIKGHTVRWKWTEGPTAGKVYDHTFGADGSVVFREVKDGVPQGDASRAKQSGTFALSSDVEIVSYLSDHKMYGFASNEKQLWPVSGTFEIVK
;
A
#
# COMPACT_ATOMS: atom_id res chain seq x y z
N MET A 1 -1.65 0.76 18.59
CA MET A 1 -1.92 0.37 17.19
C MET A 1 -1.09 1.26 16.30
N PRO A 2 -0.54 0.75 15.19
CA PRO A 2 0.15 1.62 14.23
C PRO A 2 -0.75 2.78 13.82
N GLN A 3 -0.16 3.96 13.71
CA GLN A 3 -0.90 5.12 13.24
C GLN A 3 -1.26 4.90 11.79
N THR A 4 -2.56 4.92 11.50
CA THR A 4 -3.04 4.91 10.11
C THR A 4 -2.44 6.11 9.41
N ALA A 5 -1.65 5.84 8.38
CA ALA A 5 -1.04 6.87 7.56
C ALA A 5 -2.09 7.49 6.64
N THR A 6 -2.09 8.81 6.51
CA THR A 6 -3.04 9.53 5.64
C THR A 6 -2.36 10.32 4.55
N SER A 7 -1.02 10.37 4.51
CA SER A 7 -0.29 11.28 3.62
C SER A 7 -0.57 11.01 2.14
N ILE A 8 -0.89 9.76 1.78
CA ILE A 8 -1.21 9.38 0.40
C ILE A 8 -2.72 9.42 0.08
N LYS A 9 -3.61 9.57 1.08
CA LYS A 9 -5.05 9.57 0.83
C LYS A 9 -5.46 10.81 0.04
N GLY A 10 -6.23 10.60 -1.03
CA GLY A 10 -6.63 11.67 -1.96
C GLY A 10 -5.55 12.01 -2.98
N HIS A 11 -4.40 11.32 -2.97
CA HIS A 11 -3.27 11.61 -3.85
C HIS A 11 -3.01 10.47 -4.84
N THR A 12 -2.34 10.82 -5.93
CA THR A 12 -1.75 9.85 -6.86
C THR A 12 -0.27 9.69 -6.56
N VAL A 13 0.15 8.45 -6.31
CA VAL A 13 1.55 8.06 -6.14
C VAL A 13 2.02 7.38 -7.42
N ARG A 14 3.12 7.86 -7.99
CA ARG A 14 3.79 7.24 -9.14
C ARG A 14 4.95 6.37 -8.67
N TRP A 15 4.85 5.08 -8.96
CA TRP A 15 5.84 4.07 -8.61
C TRP A 15 6.67 3.76 -9.84
N LYS A 16 8.00 3.74 -9.71
CA LYS A 16 8.91 3.16 -10.70
C LYS A 16 9.61 2.00 -10.05
N TRP A 17 9.40 0.80 -10.57
CA TRP A 17 10.04 -0.41 -10.05
C TRP A 17 11.38 -0.60 -10.74
N THR A 18 12.44 -0.81 -9.97
CA THR A 18 13.79 -1.05 -10.49
C THR A 18 14.16 -2.52 -10.50
N GLU A 19 13.40 -3.36 -9.80
CA GLU A 19 13.71 -4.77 -9.57
C GLU A 19 12.46 -5.67 -9.65
N GLY A 20 12.68 -6.98 -9.76
CA GLY A 20 11.63 -8.00 -9.80
C GLY A 20 10.90 -8.10 -11.15
N PRO A 21 9.78 -8.86 -11.21
CA PRO A 21 9.02 -9.10 -12.45
C PRO A 21 8.41 -7.84 -13.08
N THR A 22 8.33 -6.75 -12.32
CA THR A 22 7.83 -5.44 -12.75
C THR A 22 8.95 -4.41 -12.98
N ALA A 23 10.23 -4.82 -12.94
CA ALA A 23 11.37 -3.93 -13.19
C ALA A 23 11.23 -3.13 -14.50
N GLY A 24 11.57 -1.86 -14.45
CA GLY A 24 11.45 -0.92 -15.57
C GLY A 24 10.04 -0.37 -15.79
N LYS A 25 9.01 -0.93 -15.14
CA LYS A 25 7.64 -0.45 -15.27
C LYS A 25 7.34 0.70 -14.33
N VAL A 26 6.45 1.58 -14.78
CA VAL A 26 5.93 2.70 -14.01
C VAL A 26 4.42 2.52 -13.82
N TYR A 27 3.92 2.80 -12.62
CA TYR A 27 2.50 2.72 -12.31
C TYR A 27 2.03 3.94 -11.54
N ASP A 28 0.88 4.46 -11.92
CA ASP A 28 0.14 5.41 -11.08
C ASP A 28 -0.82 4.64 -10.18
N HIS A 29 -0.85 5.01 -8.90
CA HIS A 29 -1.83 4.56 -7.91
C HIS A 29 -2.52 5.78 -7.33
N THR A 30 -3.78 5.98 -7.66
CA THR A 30 -4.63 7.02 -7.10
C THR A 30 -5.37 6.44 -5.91
N PHE A 31 -5.02 6.91 -4.72
CA PHE A 31 -5.66 6.53 -3.46
C PHE A 31 -6.84 7.47 -3.21
N GLY A 32 -8.05 6.94 -3.26
CA GLY A 32 -9.24 7.70 -2.93
C GLY A 32 -9.29 8.07 -1.44
N ALA A 33 -9.96 9.17 -1.12
CA ALA A 33 -10.27 9.52 0.27
C ALA A 33 -11.12 8.43 0.97
N ASP A 34 -11.88 7.67 0.17
CA ASP A 34 -12.69 6.51 0.57
C ASP A 34 -11.86 5.23 0.86
N GLY A 35 -10.53 5.28 0.71
CA GLY A 35 -9.65 4.13 0.89
C GLY A 35 -9.60 3.19 -0.32
N SER A 36 -10.31 3.49 -1.40
CA SER A 36 -10.16 2.75 -2.67
C SER A 36 -8.86 3.11 -3.37
N VAL A 37 -8.37 2.24 -4.24
CA VAL A 37 -7.17 2.50 -5.04
C VAL A 37 -7.46 2.16 -6.49
N VAL A 38 -7.20 3.13 -7.37
CA VAL A 38 -7.20 2.93 -8.81
C VAL A 38 -5.76 2.93 -9.28
N PHE A 39 -5.35 1.89 -9.99
CA PHE A 39 -3.97 1.76 -10.45
C PHE A 39 -3.88 1.39 -11.92
N ARG A 40 -2.83 1.89 -12.58
CA ARG A 40 -2.60 1.68 -14.01
C ARG A 40 -1.13 1.82 -14.36
N GLU A 41 -0.71 1.10 -15.38
CA GLU A 41 0.64 1.25 -15.95
C GLU A 41 0.74 2.59 -16.69
N VAL A 42 1.91 3.20 -16.64
CA VAL A 42 2.25 4.44 -17.34
C VAL A 42 3.50 4.18 -18.17
N LYS A 43 3.47 4.54 -19.45
CA LYS A 43 4.62 4.49 -20.35
C LYS A 43 4.82 5.87 -20.94
N ASP A 44 6.03 6.41 -20.83
CA ASP A 44 6.39 7.74 -21.33
C ASP A 44 5.42 8.86 -20.86
N GLY A 45 4.95 8.75 -19.61
CA GLY A 45 3.98 9.68 -19.01
C GLY A 45 2.53 9.45 -19.43
N VAL A 46 2.26 8.51 -20.32
CA VAL A 46 0.93 8.20 -20.85
C VAL A 46 0.33 6.97 -20.13
N PRO A 47 -0.85 7.12 -19.48
CA PRO A 47 -1.63 6.00 -18.96
C PRO A 47 -1.92 4.93 -20.01
N GLN A 48 -1.72 3.66 -19.65
CA GLN A 48 -1.94 2.52 -20.54
C GLN A 48 -3.19 1.74 -20.17
N GLY A 49 -4.02 1.44 -21.18
CA GLY A 49 -5.20 0.59 -21.04
C GLY A 49 -6.22 1.04 -19.99
N ASP A 50 -7.09 0.11 -19.62
CA ASP A 50 -8.06 0.33 -18.54
C ASP A 50 -7.42 0.25 -17.17
N ALA A 51 -7.87 1.10 -16.26
CA ALA A 51 -7.38 1.10 -14.89
C ALA A 51 -8.01 -0.03 -14.08
N SER A 52 -7.20 -0.67 -13.25
CA SER A 52 -7.67 -1.62 -12.25
C SER A 52 -8.10 -0.88 -10.99
N ARG A 53 -9.08 -1.43 -10.26
CA ARG A 53 -9.57 -0.85 -9.01
C ARG A 53 -9.60 -1.89 -7.89
N ALA A 54 -8.91 -1.58 -6.80
CA ALA A 54 -9.09 -2.21 -5.50
C ALA A 54 -10.13 -1.42 -4.70
N LYS A 55 -11.09 -2.12 -4.06
CA LYS A 55 -12.10 -1.46 -3.23
C LYS A 55 -11.52 -0.89 -1.94
N GLN A 56 -10.43 -1.46 -1.44
CA GLN A 56 -9.84 -1.12 -0.16
C GLN A 56 -8.31 -1.15 -0.21
N SER A 57 -7.73 -0.28 0.59
CA SER A 57 -6.32 -0.21 0.92
C SER A 57 -6.13 0.10 2.40
N GLY A 58 -5.03 -0.37 2.97
CA GLY A 58 -4.60 -0.09 4.33
C GLY A 58 -3.24 0.60 4.32
N THR A 59 -3.08 1.61 5.17
CA THR A 59 -1.86 2.42 5.26
C THR A 59 -1.43 2.58 6.72
N PHE A 60 -0.15 2.42 7.00
CA PHE A 60 0.40 2.55 8.37
C PHE A 60 1.73 3.29 8.37
N ALA A 61 1.90 4.28 9.24
CA ALA A 61 3.18 4.95 9.44
C ALA A 61 4.14 4.05 10.25
N LEU A 62 5.38 3.94 9.77
CA LEU A 62 6.49 3.27 10.47
C LEU A 62 7.40 4.27 11.19
N SER A 63 7.59 5.45 10.60
CA SER A 63 8.36 6.58 11.13
C SER A 63 7.79 7.89 10.55
N SER A 64 8.48 9.02 10.78
CA SER A 64 8.10 10.31 10.18
C SER A 64 8.01 10.30 8.66
N ASP A 65 8.83 9.45 8.01
CA ASP A 65 9.07 9.51 6.56
C ASP A 65 8.82 8.17 5.86
N VAL A 66 8.27 7.18 6.57
CA VAL A 66 8.07 5.83 6.05
C VAL A 66 6.65 5.36 6.35
N GLU A 67 5.95 4.90 5.32
CA GLU A 67 4.62 4.32 5.41
C GLU A 67 4.54 2.97 4.69
N ILE A 68 3.78 2.04 5.25
CA ILE A 68 3.35 0.79 4.60
C ILE A 68 2.02 1.04 3.91
N VAL A 69 1.89 0.55 2.69
CA VAL A 69 0.65 0.58 1.91
C VAL A 69 0.33 -0.83 1.43
N SER A 70 -0.87 -1.31 1.72
CA SER A 70 -1.42 -2.56 1.19
C SER A 70 -2.71 -2.29 0.44
N TYR A 71 -2.90 -2.95 -0.69
CA TYR A 71 -4.13 -2.92 -1.48
C TYR A 71 -4.29 -4.30 -2.13
N LEU A 72 -5.54 -4.76 -2.31
CA LEU A 72 -5.90 -6.12 -2.78
C LEU A 72 -5.75 -7.26 -1.74
N SER A 73 -5.78 -6.99 -0.43
CA SER A 73 -5.73 -8.08 0.57
C SER A 73 -7.13 -8.57 0.97
N ASP A 74 -7.46 -9.82 0.64
CA ASP A 74 -8.51 -10.61 1.31
C ASP A 74 -7.84 -11.50 2.38
N HIS A 75 -8.41 -11.56 3.60
CA HIS A 75 -7.96 -12.39 4.74
C HIS A 75 -6.47 -12.23 5.16
N LYS A 76 -5.97 -11.00 5.30
CA LYS A 76 -4.62 -10.73 5.86
C LYS A 76 -4.67 -9.84 7.10
N MET A 77 -3.74 -10.05 8.04
CA MET A 77 -3.54 -9.24 9.24
C MET A 77 -2.20 -8.48 9.17
N TYR A 78 -2.20 -7.21 9.56
CA TYR A 78 -1.02 -6.36 9.73
C TYR A 78 -0.94 -5.97 11.22
N GLY A 79 0.23 -5.98 11.85
CA GLY A 79 0.44 -5.71 13.29
C GLY A 79 1.79 -5.05 13.56
N PHE A 80 2.15 -4.74 14.81
CA PHE A 80 3.49 -4.25 15.18
C PHE A 80 3.91 -4.87 16.53
N ALA A 81 5.07 -5.51 16.64
CA ALA A 81 5.73 -5.82 17.92
C ALA A 81 6.51 -4.60 18.42
N SER A 82 6.75 -4.42 19.73
CA SER A 82 7.58 -3.28 20.23
C SER A 82 8.25 -3.56 21.57
N ASN A 83 9.33 -2.83 21.90
CA ASN A 83 9.94 -2.77 23.25
C ASN A 83 10.21 -1.31 23.68
N GLU A 84 10.81 -1.11 24.86
CA GLU A 84 11.11 0.21 25.44
C GLU A 84 11.93 1.16 24.54
N LYS A 85 12.54 0.66 23.46
CA LYS A 85 13.43 1.44 22.56
C LYS A 85 13.00 1.46 21.10
N GLN A 86 12.09 0.58 20.66
CA GLN A 86 11.75 0.41 19.24
C GLN A 86 10.33 -0.10 19.00
N LEU A 87 9.79 0.27 17.83
CA LEU A 87 8.62 -0.31 17.18
C LEU A 87 9.05 -1.22 16.03
N TRP A 88 8.39 -2.36 15.90
CA TRP A 88 8.59 -3.35 14.84
C TRP A 88 7.27 -3.61 14.13
N PRO A 89 7.03 -3.16 12.90
CA PRO A 89 5.93 -3.69 12.11
C PRO A 89 5.99 -5.23 12.01
N VAL A 90 4.83 -5.86 12.08
CA VAL A 90 4.59 -7.29 11.85
C VAL A 90 3.39 -7.47 10.90
N SER A 91 3.24 -8.62 10.28
CA SER A 91 2.03 -8.97 9.54
C SER A 91 1.93 -10.49 9.49
N GLY A 92 0.71 -11.02 9.45
CA GLY A 92 0.46 -12.45 9.48
C GLY A 92 -0.85 -12.85 8.84
N THR A 93 -1.06 -14.16 8.75
CA THR A 93 -2.35 -14.77 8.45
C THR A 93 -3.07 -15.10 9.75
N PHE A 94 -4.39 -15.21 9.72
CA PHE A 94 -5.15 -15.74 10.83
C PHE A 94 -6.01 -16.89 10.32
N GLU A 95 -6.13 -17.91 11.14
CA GLU A 95 -7.12 -18.97 10.96
C GLU A 95 -8.23 -18.78 12.01
N ILE A 96 -9.44 -19.25 11.71
CA ILE A 96 -10.53 -19.28 12.69
C ILE A 96 -10.54 -20.65 13.33
N VAL A 97 -10.07 -20.71 14.57
CA VAL A 97 -10.14 -21.92 15.42
C VAL A 97 -11.43 -21.85 16.24
N LYS A 98 -12.15 -22.97 16.41
CA LYS A 98 -13.44 -23.05 17.13
C LYS A 98 -13.25 -23.33 18.62
#